data_AF-A0A2A2M1D8-F1
#
_entry.id   AF-A0A2A2M1D8-F1
#
_cell.length_a   1.000
_cell.length_b   1.000
_cell.length_c   1.000
_cell.angle_alpha   90.00
_cell.angle_beta   90.00
_cell.angle_gamma   90.00
#
_symmetry.space_group_name_H-M   'P 1'
#
loop_
_entity.id
_entity.type
_entity.pdbx_description
1 polymer ?
#
loop_
_entity_poly.entity_id
_entity_poly.type
_entity_poly.pdbx_seq_one_letter_code
_entity_poly.pdbx_strand_id
1 'polypeptide(L)'
;MIFSENFQTQIQPLANVYVDGKEKNLVVIRRFEIENKAKIPRNLNDLKKLIDKFRAFEFHHKIFPLGHTLEGLWYWFKISKKSKKVFAWPIDYKSSSWEPMFIMHRNDPYSPEYMPTRVRDQQALVYELCRAGYHFFLVSRLFNVHKGIKESVTNLDAAVRHHQTKLRSKVFNTFVNEMSEKYPDTEVTCGKFVM
;
A
#
# COMPACT_ATOMS: atom_id res chain seq x y z
N MET A 1 -10.40 5.86 -8.80
CA MET A 1 -9.73 6.24 -7.53
C MET A 1 -9.84 7.73 -7.37
N ILE A 2 -10.16 8.22 -6.17
CA ILE A 2 -10.37 9.64 -5.89
C ILE A 2 -9.63 10.01 -4.59
N PHE A 3 -8.70 10.96 -4.67
CA PHE A 3 -7.90 11.43 -3.53
C PHE A 3 -8.66 12.46 -2.68
N SER A 4 -8.31 12.63 -1.41
CA SER A 4 -8.81 13.72 -0.56
C SER A 4 -8.60 15.09 -1.20
N GLU A 5 -9.36 16.09 -0.75
CA GLU A 5 -9.25 17.46 -1.25
C GLU A 5 -7.84 18.03 -1.05
N ASN A 6 -7.36 18.80 -2.03
CA ASN A 6 -6.03 19.42 -2.03
C ASN A 6 -4.87 18.44 -1.82
N PHE A 7 -5.06 17.15 -2.19
CA PHE A 7 -4.05 16.11 -1.96
C PHE A 7 -2.68 16.49 -2.53
N GLN A 8 -2.61 16.90 -3.80
CA GLN A 8 -1.34 17.22 -4.46
C GLN A 8 -0.60 18.37 -3.76
N THR A 9 -1.30 19.48 -3.48
CA THR A 9 -0.69 20.66 -2.86
C THR A 9 -0.26 20.40 -1.43
N GLN A 10 -0.94 19.50 -0.71
CA GLN A 10 -0.60 19.15 0.67
C GLN A 10 0.48 18.06 0.79
N ILE A 11 0.54 17.11 -0.16
CA ILE A 11 1.52 16.03 -0.13
C ILE A 11 2.88 16.49 -0.65
N GLN A 12 2.93 17.40 -1.62
CA GLN A 12 4.17 17.77 -2.30
C GLN A 12 5.27 18.26 -1.34
N PRO A 13 5.02 19.16 -0.35
CA PRO A 13 6.06 19.57 0.59
C PRO A 13 6.58 18.41 1.44
N LEU A 14 5.73 17.43 1.75
CA LEU A 14 6.12 16.23 2.49
C LEU A 14 6.95 15.30 1.61
N ALA A 15 6.50 15.05 0.37
CA ALA A 15 7.20 14.20 -0.59
C ALA A 15 8.60 14.76 -0.91
N ASN A 16 8.76 16.08 -1.05
CA ASN A 16 10.08 16.69 -1.29
C ASN A 16 11.07 16.48 -0.13
N VAL A 17 10.59 16.22 1.09
CA VAL A 17 11.42 15.96 2.27
C VAL A 17 11.71 14.47 2.42
N TYR A 18 10.69 13.63 2.25
CA TYR A 18 10.81 12.19 2.49
C TYR A 18 11.21 11.39 1.24
N VAL A 19 11.06 11.93 0.04
CA VAL A 19 11.23 11.18 -1.22
C VAL A 19 12.15 12.00 -2.14
N ASP A 20 13.29 12.41 -1.58
CA ASP A 20 14.26 13.33 -2.19
C ASP A 20 15.28 12.63 -3.10
N GLY A 21 15.24 11.29 -3.16
CA GLY A 21 16.15 10.45 -3.93
C GLY A 21 17.52 10.22 -3.28
N LYS A 22 17.73 10.72 -2.05
CA LYS A 22 18.93 10.47 -1.25
C LYS A 22 18.63 9.51 -0.11
N GLU A 23 17.51 9.74 0.59
CA GLU A 23 17.06 8.88 1.67
C GLU A 23 16.20 7.73 1.14
N LYS A 24 16.34 6.55 1.75
CA LYS A 24 15.54 5.36 1.41
C LYS A 24 14.21 5.39 2.14
N ASN A 25 13.33 6.27 1.70
CA ASN A 25 12.09 6.58 2.41
C ASN A 25 10.90 6.50 1.46
N LEU A 26 9.79 5.97 1.97
CA LEU A 26 8.54 5.81 1.25
C LEU A 26 7.43 6.50 2.02
N VAL A 27 6.55 7.18 1.29
CA VAL A 27 5.42 7.90 1.88
C VAL A 27 4.14 7.09 1.65
N VAL A 28 3.63 6.46 2.71
CA VAL A 28 2.49 5.53 2.69
C VAL A 28 1.17 6.27 2.91
N ILE A 29 0.15 5.93 2.12
CA ILE A 29 -1.18 6.55 2.15
C ILE A 29 -2.24 5.49 2.41
N ARG A 30 -3.20 5.78 3.30
CA ARG A 30 -4.35 4.89 3.51
C ARG A 30 -5.32 4.95 2.33
N ARG A 31 -5.78 3.76 1.93
CA ARG A 31 -6.76 3.57 0.86
C ARG A 31 -8.04 2.97 1.42
N PHE A 32 -9.17 3.45 0.93
CA PHE A 32 -10.49 3.02 1.36
C PHE A 32 -11.38 2.64 0.19
N GLU A 33 -12.37 1.80 0.45
CA GLU A 33 -13.52 1.54 -0.40
C GLU A 33 -14.77 2.11 0.24
N ILE A 34 -15.69 2.63 -0.57
CA ILE A 34 -17.00 3.11 -0.12
C ILE A 34 -18.12 2.44 -0.90
N GLU A 35 -19.29 2.36 -0.31
CA GLU A 35 -20.49 1.91 -1.00
C GLU A 35 -20.81 2.76 -2.25
N ASN A 36 -21.40 2.13 -3.28
CA ASN A 36 -21.76 2.80 -4.53
C ASN A 36 -22.72 3.98 -4.38
N LYS A 37 -23.58 3.98 -3.34
CA LYS A 37 -24.54 5.07 -3.10
C LYS A 37 -23.99 6.13 -2.14
N ALA A 38 -22.78 5.96 -1.60
CA ALA A 38 -22.18 6.94 -0.70
C ALA A 38 -21.63 8.14 -1.48
N LYS A 39 -21.78 9.34 -0.91
CA LYS A 39 -21.05 10.53 -1.37
C LYS A 39 -19.58 10.32 -1.08
N ILE A 40 -18.72 10.56 -2.08
CA ILE A 40 -17.28 10.36 -1.94
C ILE A 40 -16.73 11.34 -0.90
N PRO A 41 -16.09 10.86 0.18
CA PRO A 41 -15.57 11.75 1.21
C PRO A 41 -14.35 12.48 0.66
N ARG A 42 -14.31 13.79 0.89
CA ARG A 42 -13.21 14.67 0.43
C ARG A 42 -12.27 15.08 1.57
N ASN A 43 -12.68 14.87 2.83
CA ASN A 43 -11.91 15.20 4.02
C ASN A 43 -12.04 14.10 5.08
N LEU A 44 -11.18 14.18 6.10
CA LEU A 44 -11.09 13.21 7.19
C LEU A 44 -12.41 13.02 7.97
N ASN A 45 -13.19 14.09 8.16
CA ASN A 45 -14.43 14.03 8.93
C ASN A 45 -15.51 13.27 8.17
N ASP A 46 -15.64 13.51 6.87
CA ASP A 46 -16.61 12.79 6.03
C ASP A 46 -16.23 11.33 5.88
N LEU A 47 -14.94 11.02 5.74
CA LEU A 47 -14.46 9.64 5.74
C LEU A 47 -14.79 8.94 7.06
N LYS A 48 -14.49 9.59 8.20
CA LYS A 48 -14.81 9.03 9.52
C LYS A 48 -16.32 8.76 9.67
N LYS A 49 -17.18 9.69 9.25
CA LYS A 49 -18.65 9.49 9.28
C LYS A 49 -19.09 8.27 8.48
N LEU A 50 -18.45 7.97 7.35
CA LEU A 50 -18.77 6.78 6.57
C LEU A 50 -18.27 5.50 7.25
N ILE A 51 -17.06 5.52 7.81
CA ILE A 51 -16.51 4.38 8.55
C ILE A 51 -17.36 4.07 9.79
N ASP A 52 -17.73 5.09 10.56
CA ASP A 52 -18.59 4.94 11.76
C ASP A 52 -19.98 4.37 11.42
N LYS A 53 -20.43 4.55 10.18
CA LYS A 53 -21.70 4.02 9.66
C LYS A 53 -21.54 2.68 8.93
N PHE A 54 -20.34 2.09 8.90
CA PHE A 54 -20.02 0.88 8.13
C PHE A 54 -20.29 1.00 6.63
N ARG A 55 -20.10 2.21 6.07
CA ARG A 55 -20.29 2.51 4.64
C ARG A 55 -18.97 2.79 3.90
N ALA A 56 -17.87 2.72 4.64
CA ALA A 56 -16.50 2.82 4.14
C ALA A 56 -15.63 1.82 4.90
N PHE A 57 -14.70 1.18 4.20
CA PHE A 57 -13.78 0.19 4.75
C PHE A 57 -12.37 0.43 4.21
N GLU A 58 -11.36 -0.11 4.89
CA GLU A 58 -10.03 -0.17 4.29
C GLU A 58 -10.09 -0.96 2.97
N PHE A 59 -9.22 -0.61 2.03
CA PHE A 59 -9.24 -1.17 0.68
C PHE A 59 -9.16 -2.70 0.68
N HIS A 60 -9.96 -3.36 -0.16
CA HIS A 60 -10.07 -4.81 -0.23
C HIS A 60 -10.33 -5.51 1.12
N HIS A 61 -11.02 -4.85 2.06
CA HIS A 61 -11.32 -5.41 3.39
C HIS A 61 -11.99 -6.80 3.36
N LYS A 62 -12.78 -7.10 2.32
CA LYS A 62 -13.46 -8.40 2.15
C LYS A 62 -12.65 -9.46 1.42
N ILE A 63 -11.79 -9.06 0.46
CA ILE A 63 -11.10 -9.99 -0.45
C ILE A 63 -9.69 -10.31 0.02
N PHE A 64 -8.96 -9.29 0.48
CA PHE A 64 -7.53 -9.41 0.79
C PHE A 64 -7.09 -8.48 1.93
N PRO A 65 -7.71 -8.60 3.13
CA PRO A 65 -7.37 -7.74 4.28
C PRO A 65 -5.91 -7.91 4.73
N LEU A 66 -5.35 -9.11 4.60
CA LEU A 66 -3.95 -9.37 4.98
C LEU A 66 -2.98 -8.40 4.30
N GLY A 67 -3.16 -8.17 2.99
CA GLY A 67 -2.29 -7.31 2.21
C GLY A 67 -2.53 -5.81 2.37
N HIS A 68 -3.77 -5.38 2.63
CA HIS A 68 -4.10 -3.95 2.59
C HIS A 68 -4.41 -3.29 3.94
N THR A 69 -4.76 -4.06 4.97
CA THR A 69 -5.04 -3.50 6.31
C THR A 69 -3.78 -2.90 6.91
N LEU A 70 -3.89 -1.63 7.32
CA LEU A 70 -2.86 -0.91 8.07
C LEU A 70 -3.32 -0.74 9.52
N GLU A 71 -2.51 -1.19 10.47
CA GLU A 71 -2.86 -1.14 11.89
C GLU A 71 -3.10 0.29 12.40
N GLY A 72 -3.88 0.42 13.46
CA GLY A 72 -4.09 1.72 14.11
C GLY A 72 -4.97 2.71 13.34
N LEU A 73 -6.03 2.26 12.65
CA LEU A 73 -6.98 3.14 11.95
C LEU A 73 -7.53 4.26 12.85
N TRP A 74 -7.97 3.91 14.06
CA TRP A 74 -8.51 4.90 15.02
C TRP A 74 -7.44 5.85 15.54
N TYR A 75 -6.22 5.35 15.75
CA TYR A 75 -5.07 6.16 16.10
C TYR A 75 -4.73 7.14 14.97
N TRP A 76 -4.74 6.68 13.71
CA TRP A 76 -4.56 7.51 12.53
C TRP A 76 -5.59 8.64 12.49
N PHE A 77 -6.88 8.37 12.73
CA PHE A 77 -7.89 9.44 12.83
C PHE A 77 -7.61 10.42 13.98
N LYS A 78 -7.27 9.92 15.16
CA LYS A 78 -6.99 10.73 16.36
C LYS A 78 -5.83 11.68 16.11
N ILE A 79 -4.70 11.17 15.63
CA ILE A 79 -3.49 11.95 15.36
C ILE A 79 -3.69 12.91 14.19
N SER A 80 -4.33 12.44 13.12
CA SER A 80 -4.68 13.26 11.96
C SER A 80 -5.54 14.47 12.32
N LYS A 81 -6.37 14.40 13.37
CA LYS A 81 -7.19 15.54 13.83
C LYS A 81 -6.40 16.63 14.58
N LYS A 82 -5.21 16.33 15.12
CA LYS A 82 -4.44 17.26 15.96
C LYS A 82 -3.89 18.47 15.20
N SER A 83 -3.69 18.36 13.90
CA SER A 83 -3.16 19.44 13.07
C SER A 83 -3.92 19.52 11.75
N LYS A 84 -3.96 20.72 11.16
CA LYS A 84 -4.39 20.92 9.77
C LYS A 84 -3.24 20.72 8.78
N LYS A 85 -1.99 20.88 9.23
CA LYS A 85 -0.79 20.62 8.42
C LYS A 85 -0.63 19.11 8.26
N VAL A 86 -0.33 18.67 7.05
CA VAL A 86 0.00 17.27 6.76
C VAL A 86 1.40 16.97 7.26
N PHE A 87 1.55 15.83 7.94
CA PHE A 87 2.81 15.26 8.40
C PHE A 87 2.78 13.74 8.20
N ALA A 88 3.91 13.07 8.44
CA ALA A 88 3.98 11.61 8.47
C ALA A 88 4.80 11.13 9.67
N TRP A 89 4.68 9.85 9.98
CA TRP A 89 5.41 9.18 11.05
C TRP A 89 5.82 7.77 10.60
N PRO A 90 6.91 7.21 11.14
CA PRO A 90 7.38 5.89 10.73
C PRO A 90 6.37 4.80 11.10
N ILE A 91 6.25 3.81 10.23
CA ILE A 91 5.55 2.56 10.46
C ILE A 91 6.44 1.40 10.03
N ASP A 92 6.28 0.26 10.69
CA ASP A 92 7.07 -0.92 10.37
C ASP A 92 6.57 -1.62 9.10
N TYR A 93 7.49 -2.30 8.44
CA TYR A 93 7.14 -3.26 7.41
C TYR A 93 6.27 -4.37 8.01
N LYS A 94 5.15 -4.70 7.35
CA LYS A 94 4.17 -5.63 7.91
C LYS A 94 4.47 -7.10 7.62
N SER A 95 4.61 -7.46 6.34
CA SER A 95 4.81 -8.86 5.91
C SER A 95 5.05 -8.95 4.41
N SER A 96 5.51 -10.12 3.95
CA SER A 96 5.63 -10.44 2.53
C SER A 96 4.33 -10.32 1.74
N SER A 97 3.17 -10.26 2.39
CA SER A 97 1.85 -10.12 1.74
C SER A 97 1.38 -8.68 1.60
N TRP A 98 2.11 -7.72 2.17
CA TRP A 98 1.69 -6.32 2.28
C TRP A 98 1.71 -5.60 0.92
N GLU A 99 0.62 -4.89 0.62
CA GLU A 99 0.38 -4.11 -0.60
C GLU A 99 -0.12 -2.69 -0.24
N PRO A 100 0.70 -1.88 0.46
CA PRO A 100 0.37 -0.49 0.73
C PRO A 100 0.37 0.34 -0.54
N MET A 101 -0.33 1.48 -0.50
CA MET A 101 -0.09 2.54 -1.48
C MET A 101 1.00 3.46 -0.95
N PHE A 102 2.02 3.73 -1.76
CA PHE A 102 3.09 4.64 -1.39
C PHE A 102 3.52 5.54 -2.56
N ILE A 103 4.18 6.63 -2.21
CA ILE A 103 4.93 7.50 -3.12
C ILE A 103 6.41 7.18 -2.94
N MET A 104 7.11 7.03 -4.06
CA MET A 104 8.51 6.68 -4.16
C MET A 104 9.22 7.61 -5.15
N HIS A 105 10.54 7.71 -5.03
CA HIS A 105 11.35 8.51 -5.92
C HIS A 105 11.52 7.78 -7.25
N ARG A 106 11.69 8.52 -8.35
CA ARG A 106 11.83 7.96 -9.70
C ARG A 106 13.07 7.05 -9.89
N ASN A 107 14.00 7.08 -8.96
CA ASN A 107 15.23 6.27 -9.00
C ASN A 107 15.20 5.12 -7.98
N ASP A 108 14.11 4.97 -7.23
CA ASP A 108 13.91 3.83 -6.33
C ASP A 108 13.72 2.53 -7.13
N PRO A 109 13.94 1.34 -6.53
CA PRO A 109 13.75 0.06 -7.22
C PRO A 109 12.40 -0.05 -7.91
N TYR A 110 12.40 -0.42 -9.19
CA TYR A 110 11.17 -0.65 -9.94
C TYR A 110 10.61 -2.06 -9.65
N SER A 111 9.31 -2.25 -9.91
CA SER A 111 8.72 -3.58 -9.80
C SER A 111 9.46 -4.59 -10.70
N PRO A 112 9.72 -5.81 -10.22
CA PRO A 112 10.29 -6.86 -11.07
C PRO A 112 9.31 -7.23 -12.18
N GLU A 113 9.53 -6.73 -13.40
CA GLU A 113 8.60 -6.85 -14.53
C GLU A 113 8.34 -8.30 -14.99
N TYR A 114 9.21 -9.23 -14.59
CA TYR A 114 9.03 -10.66 -14.83
C TYR A 114 8.01 -11.30 -13.88
N MET A 115 7.53 -10.60 -12.86
CA MET A 115 6.44 -11.08 -11.99
C MET A 115 5.11 -11.15 -12.75
N PRO A 116 4.43 -12.32 -12.77
CA PRO A 116 3.14 -12.44 -13.42
C PRO A 116 2.10 -11.54 -12.75
N THR A 117 1.34 -10.80 -13.55
CA THR A 117 0.29 -9.92 -13.05
C THR A 117 -0.72 -10.69 -12.19
N ARG A 118 -1.19 -10.09 -11.09
CA ARG A 118 -2.09 -10.74 -10.10
C ARG A 118 -1.46 -11.90 -9.32
N VAL A 119 -0.16 -12.13 -9.46
CA VAL A 119 0.61 -13.15 -8.72
C VAL A 119 1.79 -12.47 -8.04
N ARG A 120 1.55 -11.98 -6.82
CA ARG A 120 2.59 -11.42 -5.94
C ARG A 120 3.33 -10.19 -6.52
N ASP A 121 2.80 -9.54 -7.57
CA ASP A 121 3.46 -8.47 -8.33
C ASP A 121 3.71 -7.20 -7.51
N GLN A 122 2.68 -6.70 -6.82
CA GLN A 122 2.84 -5.54 -5.92
C GLN A 122 3.63 -5.91 -4.67
N GLN A 123 3.44 -7.11 -4.14
CA GLN A 123 4.17 -7.57 -2.96
C GLN A 123 5.66 -7.76 -3.21
N ALA A 124 6.04 -8.16 -4.43
CA ALA A 124 7.44 -8.30 -4.80
C ALA A 124 8.17 -6.95 -4.70
N LEU A 125 7.59 -5.88 -5.25
CA LEU A 125 8.14 -4.53 -5.11
C LEU A 125 8.26 -4.12 -3.63
N VAL A 126 7.18 -4.29 -2.86
CA VAL A 126 7.15 -3.87 -1.44
C VAL A 126 8.16 -4.67 -0.61
N TYR A 127 8.33 -5.96 -0.91
CA TYR A 127 9.33 -6.81 -0.29
C TYR A 127 10.74 -6.39 -0.68
N GLU A 128 11.01 -6.12 -1.96
CA GLU A 128 12.31 -5.61 -2.39
C GLU A 128 12.66 -4.29 -1.70
N LEU A 129 11.70 -3.36 -1.58
CA LEU A 129 11.92 -2.10 -0.89
C LEU A 129 12.28 -2.32 0.58
N CYS A 130 11.62 -3.25 1.28
CA CYS A 130 12.04 -3.63 2.63
C CYS A 130 13.47 -4.19 2.63
N ARG A 131 13.76 -5.17 1.75
CA ARG A 131 15.07 -5.82 1.67
C ARG A 131 16.19 -4.82 1.33
N ALA A 132 15.88 -3.79 0.56
CA ALA A 132 16.78 -2.69 0.23
C ALA A 132 16.98 -1.68 1.37
N GLY A 133 16.29 -1.83 2.49
CA GLY A 133 16.40 -0.97 3.68
C GLY A 133 15.58 0.31 3.60
N TYR A 134 14.44 0.30 2.90
CA TYR A 134 13.54 1.45 2.89
C TYR A 134 12.69 1.56 4.16
N HIS A 135 12.49 2.79 4.61
CA HIS A 135 11.62 3.14 5.74
C HIS A 135 10.26 3.63 5.24
N PHE A 136 9.20 3.24 5.94
CA PHE A 136 7.83 3.55 5.55
C PHE A 136 7.25 4.64 6.46
N PHE A 137 6.71 5.71 5.88
CA PHE A 137 6.15 6.85 6.62
C PHE A 137 4.67 7.03 6.31
N LEU A 138 3.81 6.80 7.30
CA LEU A 138 2.37 6.93 7.14
C LEU A 138 1.92 8.39 7.20
N VAL A 139 1.27 8.85 6.13
CA VAL A 139 0.76 10.22 6.00
C VAL A 139 -0.49 10.44 6.85
N SER A 140 -0.52 11.57 7.55
CA SER A 140 -1.69 12.09 8.25
C SER A 140 -2.75 12.61 7.28
N ARG A 141 -4.04 12.44 7.60
CA ARG A 141 -5.21 13.08 6.94
C ARG A 141 -5.45 12.85 5.46
N LEU A 142 -4.41 12.56 4.67
CA LEU A 142 -4.50 12.32 3.24
C LEU A 142 -4.79 10.84 3.00
N PHE A 143 -5.71 10.60 2.07
CA PHE A 143 -6.17 9.27 1.72
C PHE A 143 -6.72 9.27 0.30
N ASN A 144 -6.94 8.08 -0.25
CA ASN A 144 -7.70 7.91 -1.47
C ASN A 144 -8.83 6.90 -1.27
N VAL A 145 -9.82 7.00 -2.15
CA VAL A 145 -11.05 6.23 -2.09
C VAL A 145 -11.38 5.61 -3.43
N HIS A 146 -11.86 4.37 -3.38
CA HIS A 146 -12.51 3.67 -4.48
C HIS A 146 -14.02 3.58 -4.21
N LYS A 147 -14.81 3.83 -5.25
CA LYS A 147 -16.26 3.68 -5.19
C LYS A 147 -16.62 2.25 -5.58
N GLY A 148 -17.46 1.62 -4.76
CA GLY A 148 -17.72 0.18 -4.81
C GLY A 148 -16.81 -0.56 -3.85
N ILE A 149 -17.41 -1.36 -2.97
CA ILE A 149 -16.70 -2.31 -2.12
C ILE A 149 -16.59 -3.60 -2.93
N LYS A 150 -15.38 -4.16 -3.02
CA LYS A 150 -15.19 -5.41 -3.75
C LYS A 150 -15.58 -6.58 -2.85
N GLU A 151 -16.71 -7.22 -3.15
CA GLU A 151 -17.26 -8.33 -2.35
C GLU A 151 -16.77 -9.70 -2.83
N SER A 152 -16.51 -9.86 -4.13
CA SER A 152 -16.00 -11.12 -4.68
C SER A 152 -14.97 -10.93 -5.80
N VAL A 153 -14.23 -12.00 -6.09
CA VAL A 153 -13.36 -12.12 -7.26
C VAL A 153 -14.24 -12.41 -8.48
N THR A 154 -14.03 -11.68 -9.58
CA THR A 154 -14.80 -11.91 -10.81
C THR A 154 -14.28 -13.12 -11.58
N ASN A 155 -15.10 -13.69 -12.49
CA ASN A 155 -14.67 -14.79 -13.35
C ASN A 155 -13.46 -14.40 -14.22
N LEU A 156 -13.41 -13.15 -14.69
CA LEU A 156 -12.27 -12.63 -15.45
C LEU A 156 -11.01 -12.53 -14.57
N ASP A 157 -11.15 -12.03 -13.33
CA ASP A 157 -10.04 -12.00 -12.38
C ASP A 157 -9.48 -13.40 -12.11
N ALA A 158 -10.37 -14.39 -11.94
CA ALA A 158 -10.01 -15.77 -11.69
C ALA A 158 -9.33 -16.42 -12.91
N ALA A 159 -9.84 -16.19 -14.12
CA ALA A 159 -9.26 -16.70 -15.35
C ALA A 159 -7.85 -16.15 -15.59
N VAL A 160 -7.65 -14.84 -15.40
CA VAL A 160 -6.33 -14.21 -15.48
C VAL A 160 -5.39 -14.81 -14.46
N ARG A 161 -5.80 -14.92 -13.18
CA ARG A 161 -4.96 -15.51 -12.13
C ARG A 161 -4.59 -16.95 -12.47
N HIS A 162 -5.55 -17.77 -12.90
CA HIS A 162 -5.29 -19.16 -13.29
C HIS A 162 -4.25 -19.25 -14.42
N HIS A 163 -4.40 -18.45 -15.47
CA HIS A 163 -3.42 -18.39 -16.56
C HIS A 163 -2.02 -18.04 -16.07
N GLN A 164 -1.91 -16.99 -15.23
CA GLN A 164 -0.63 -16.48 -14.73
C GLN A 164 0.04 -17.41 -13.71
N THR A 165 -0.73 -18.18 -12.93
CA THR A 165 -0.16 -19.09 -11.91
C THR A 165 0.75 -20.17 -12.48
N LYS A 166 0.66 -20.50 -13.77
CA LYS A 166 1.55 -21.47 -14.44
C LYS A 166 3.02 -21.04 -14.39
N LEU A 167 3.30 -19.74 -14.34
CA LEU A 167 4.65 -19.18 -14.32
C LEU A 167 5.21 -18.98 -12.90
N ARG A 168 4.38 -19.13 -11.86
CA ARG A 168 4.67 -18.65 -10.51
C ARG A 168 5.90 -19.28 -9.88
N SER A 169 6.08 -20.60 -10.01
CA SER A 169 7.10 -21.31 -9.23
C SER A 169 8.51 -20.94 -9.66
N LYS A 170 8.74 -20.88 -10.99
CA LYS A 170 10.03 -20.49 -11.55
C LYS A 170 10.36 -19.05 -11.18
N VAL A 171 9.41 -18.13 -11.40
CA VAL A 171 9.58 -16.70 -11.13
C VAL A 171 9.82 -16.44 -9.63
N PHE A 172 9.05 -17.11 -8.77
CA PHE A 172 9.19 -16.98 -7.32
C PHE A 172 10.59 -17.39 -6.84
N ASN A 173 11.10 -18.55 -7.29
CA ASN A 173 12.44 -19.00 -6.89
C ASN A 173 13.54 -18.05 -7.38
N THR A 174 13.42 -17.56 -8.62
CA THR A 174 14.34 -16.54 -9.17
C THR A 174 14.35 -15.30 -8.29
N PHE A 175 13.17 -14.78 -7.95
CA PHE A 175 13.06 -13.57 -7.13
C PHE A 175 13.61 -13.76 -5.71
N VAL A 176 13.30 -14.88 -5.05
CA VAL A 176 13.82 -15.17 -3.71
C VAL A 176 15.35 -15.24 -3.71
N ASN A 177 15.95 -15.91 -4.70
CA ASN A 177 17.39 -15.98 -4.83
C ASN A 177 18.00 -14.60 -5.10
N GLU A 178 17.42 -13.82 -6.02
CA GLU A 178 17.86 -12.46 -6.32
C GLU A 178 17.84 -11.57 -5.06
N MET A 179 16.78 -11.61 -4.26
CA MET A 179 16.69 -10.83 -3.02
C MET A 179 17.72 -11.25 -1.97
N SER A 180 18.01 -12.54 -1.87
CA SER A 180 19.04 -13.07 -0.96
C SER A 180 20.46 -12.72 -1.39
N GLU A 181 20.74 -12.71 -2.69
CA GLU A 181 22.03 -12.31 -3.24
C GLU A 181 22.24 -10.79 -3.13
N LYS A 182 21.22 -10.00 -3.47
CA LYS A 182 21.29 -8.53 -3.51
C LYS A 182 21.24 -7.90 -2.11
N TYR A 183 20.52 -8.52 -1.19
CA TYR A 183 20.28 -8.00 0.16
C TYR A 183 20.43 -9.11 1.24
N PRO A 184 21.65 -9.61 1.48
CA PRO A 184 21.88 -10.75 2.37
C PRO A 184 21.52 -10.47 3.84
N ASP A 185 21.66 -9.22 4.29
CA ASP A 185 21.58 -8.88 5.72
C ASP A 185 20.16 -8.52 6.21
N THR A 186 19.17 -8.45 5.31
CA THR A 186 17.84 -7.91 5.63
C THR A 186 16.72 -8.95 5.67
N GLU A 187 17.02 -10.23 5.43
CA GLU A 187 16.02 -11.30 5.51
C GLU A 187 15.41 -11.45 6.91
N VAL A 188 16.23 -11.33 7.95
CA VAL A 188 15.75 -11.45 9.34
C VAL A 188 14.73 -10.36 9.66
N THR A 189 14.99 -9.13 9.23
CA THR A 189 14.12 -7.97 9.47
C THR A 189 12.86 -8.00 8.62
N CYS A 190 12.97 -8.34 7.32
CA CYS A 190 11.85 -8.33 6.39
C CYS A 190 11.06 -9.65 6.36
N GLY A 191 11.56 -10.69 7.01
CA GLY A 191 11.03 -12.04 6.92
C GLY A 191 11.26 -12.68 5.55
N LYS A 192 10.72 -13.89 5.39
CA LYS A 192 10.79 -14.63 4.12
C LYS A 192 9.68 -14.20 3.19
N PHE A 193 9.99 -14.13 1.90
CA PHE A 193 8.96 -14.02 0.87
C PHE A 193 8.23 -15.36 0.74
N VAL A 194 6.94 -15.41 1.10
CA VAL A 194 6.12 -16.64 1.04
C VAL A 194 5.22 -16.62 -0.20
N MET A 195 4.92 -17.79 -0.75
CA MET A 195 4.00 -17.96 -1.89
C MET A 195 2.54 -17.97 -1.47
#